data_AF-A0A6A4GHY5-F1
#
_entry.id   AF-A0A6A4GHY5-F1
#
_cell.length_a   1.000
_cell.length_b   1.000
_cell.length_c   1.000
_cell.angle_alpha   90.00
_cell.angle_beta   90.00
_cell.angle_gamma   90.00
#
_symmetry.space_group_name_H-M   'P 1'
#
loop_
_entity.id
_entity.type
_entity.pdbx_description
1 polymer ?
#
loop_
_entity_poly.entity_id
_entity_poly.type
_entity_poly.pdbx_seq_one_letter_code
_entity_poly.pdbx_strand_id
1 'polypeptide(L)'
;MFQPVVALAAIVNAAIVDVTSEAPTTVVASTESSSTSTANTRTPTRILLPVVDSTAITETLVFTRAHLTDDAFEDPRIRYKRKRINPKSRPEYCKKVMRAAMFDIHLEASSDRFGKRYEEFLNKSRSNDIPKSSIEQSQLRALIDETRRDLEKCTNEIGCIDIAKVLEVQESLLAPIRTLPTEVMCFILHLVVSSGYHHGVIELTVDAEDGEFECKSEEISLLSKVCSRWREIIHSDPSFWSNIQLSGRVITKFFLPADFRAMSTCLEEVLLRSGTAVPMCLDVCFSSRSWCESDTVGLFPILDALAEQASRWREAKLSFTGTKPHLVHMLEQVRSRTTKFPKLENLRLYATNFDVFDPGFFGTMFSHCPRLHTLELSSFRSTDLFDLRHLTTLTIYTYFGSSFAALLEKCPRLEFFKLDHSVTGSESES
;
A
#
# COMPACT_ATOMS: atom_id res chain seq x y z
N MET A 1 22.82 -4.38 16.83
CA MET A 1 21.78 -3.37 17.11
C MET A 1 20.57 -3.43 16.16
N PHE A 2 20.64 -4.15 15.02
CA PHE A 2 19.54 -4.25 14.03
C PHE A 2 18.55 -5.42 14.24
N GLN A 3 18.91 -6.48 14.97
CA GLN A 3 18.02 -7.62 15.22
C GLN A 3 16.69 -7.31 15.96
N PRO A 4 16.65 -6.38 16.94
CA PRO A 4 15.39 -6.07 17.63
C PRO A 4 14.35 -5.41 16.72
N VAL A 5 14.79 -4.64 15.72
CA VAL A 5 13.90 -3.89 14.81
C VAL A 5 13.21 -4.82 13.82
N VAL A 6 13.93 -5.82 13.30
CA VAL A 6 13.37 -6.86 12.40
C VAL A 6 12.35 -7.72 13.16
N ALA A 7 12.63 -8.07 14.42
CA ALA A 7 11.68 -8.79 15.26
C ALA A 7 10.43 -7.96 15.56
N LEU A 8 10.58 -6.65 15.82
CA LEU A 8 9.44 -5.76 16.04
C LEU A 8 8.58 -5.58 14.78
N ALA A 9 9.20 -5.45 13.61
CA ALA A 9 8.49 -5.38 12.33
C ALA A 9 7.76 -6.70 12.02
N ALA A 10 8.35 -7.85 12.33
CA ALA A 10 7.70 -9.14 12.20
C ALA A 10 6.51 -9.29 13.17
N ILE A 11 6.61 -8.77 14.41
CA ILE A 11 5.52 -8.74 15.38
C ILE A 11 4.39 -7.81 14.92
N VAL A 12 4.73 -6.63 14.38
CA VAL A 12 3.75 -5.69 13.83
C VAL A 12 3.06 -6.29 12.61
N ASN A 13 3.80 -6.97 11.72
CA ASN A 13 3.23 -7.66 10.58
C ASN A 13 2.32 -8.83 11.00
N ALA A 14 2.70 -9.60 12.02
CA ALA A 14 1.85 -10.64 12.58
C ALA A 14 0.55 -10.08 13.17
N ALA A 15 0.64 -8.95 13.88
CA ALA A 15 -0.53 -8.25 14.43
C ALA A 15 -1.42 -7.63 13.34
N ILE A 16 -0.87 -7.21 12.20
CA ILE A 16 -1.64 -6.68 11.06
C ILE A 16 -2.38 -7.81 10.32
N VAL A 17 -1.74 -8.96 10.10
CA VAL A 17 -2.36 -10.12 9.42
C VAL A 17 -3.59 -10.62 10.18
N ASP A 18 -3.57 -10.60 11.52
CA ASP A 18 -4.67 -11.10 12.34
C ASP A 18 -5.90 -10.17 12.34
N VAL A 19 -5.70 -8.85 12.16
CA VAL A 19 -6.81 -7.88 12.03
C VAL A 19 -7.57 -8.05 10.70
N THR A 20 -6.97 -8.69 9.71
CA THR A 20 -7.55 -8.87 8.36
C THR A 20 -8.10 -10.27 8.07
N SER A 21 -7.94 -11.25 8.97
CA SER A 21 -8.40 -12.62 8.71
C SER A 21 -9.88 -12.80 9.06
N GLU A 22 -10.74 -12.83 8.04
CA GLU A 22 -11.98 -13.62 8.10
C GLU A 22 -11.63 -15.09 7.84
N ALA A 23 -12.28 -15.98 8.60
CA ALA A 23 -11.84 -17.34 8.90
C ALA A 23 -11.49 -18.24 7.67
N PRO A 24 -10.47 -19.11 7.77
CA PRO A 24 -10.21 -20.13 6.76
C PRO A 24 -11.12 -21.37 6.94
N THR A 25 -11.73 -21.81 5.84
CA THR A 25 -12.43 -23.10 5.75
C THR A 25 -11.41 -24.23 5.68
N THR A 26 -11.31 -25.04 6.75
CA THR A 26 -10.47 -26.24 6.81
C THR A 26 -10.94 -27.32 5.82
N VAL A 27 -10.05 -27.72 4.91
CA VAL A 27 -10.18 -28.96 4.12
C VAL A 27 -9.06 -29.92 4.53
N VAL A 28 -9.45 -31.13 4.92
CA VAL A 28 -8.59 -32.23 5.37
C VAL A 28 -8.16 -33.09 4.18
N ALA A 29 -6.85 -33.34 4.03
CA ALA A 29 -6.29 -34.47 3.28
C ALA A 29 -4.91 -34.81 3.90
N SER A 30 -4.78 -35.90 4.67
CA SER A 30 -4.49 -37.29 4.28
C SER A 30 -3.11 -37.50 3.62
N THR A 31 -2.24 -38.12 4.42
CA THR A 31 -0.86 -38.57 4.22
C THR A 31 -0.71 -39.73 3.22
N GLU A 32 0.35 -39.72 2.42
CA GLU A 32 1.04 -40.93 1.96
C GLU A 32 2.57 -40.75 1.95
N SER A 33 3.24 -41.89 2.15
CA SER A 33 4.64 -42.07 2.56
C SER A 33 5.41 -42.91 1.55
N SER A 34 6.70 -42.63 1.34
CA SER A 34 7.82 -43.54 0.97
C SER A 34 8.99 -42.70 0.40
N SER A 35 10.29 -43.04 0.42
CA SER A 35 11.18 -43.89 1.22
C SER A 35 12.61 -43.74 0.65
N THR A 36 13.62 -43.60 1.52
CA THR A 36 15.03 -44.10 1.45
C THR A 36 15.95 -43.86 0.23
N SER A 37 17.15 -43.31 0.45
CA SER A 37 18.44 -43.95 0.07
C SER A 37 19.67 -43.26 0.70
N THR A 38 20.68 -44.07 1.01
CA THR A 38 21.91 -43.88 1.79
C THR A 38 23.16 -43.62 0.92
N ALA A 39 24.18 -42.90 1.44
CA ALA A 39 25.58 -43.35 1.47
C ALA A 39 26.56 -42.33 2.13
N ASN A 40 27.44 -42.87 2.97
CA ASN A 40 28.54 -42.21 3.68
C ASN A 40 29.79 -42.01 2.80
N THR A 41 30.63 -41.01 3.12
CA THR A 41 32.10 -41.16 3.26
C THR A 41 32.72 -39.94 3.97
N ARG A 42 33.81 -40.18 4.72
CA ARG A 42 34.39 -39.33 5.78
C ARG A 42 35.71 -38.65 5.33
N THR A 43 35.81 -37.33 5.58
CA THR A 43 36.98 -36.49 6.03
C THR A 43 38.23 -36.31 5.14
N PRO A 44 39.03 -35.19 5.26
CA PRO A 44 39.20 -34.32 6.44
C PRO A 44 39.19 -32.77 6.26
N THR A 45 38.76 -32.14 7.36
CA THR A 45 39.12 -30.85 7.97
C THR A 45 39.80 -29.75 7.12
N ARG A 46 39.03 -28.69 6.84
CA ARG A 46 39.53 -27.31 6.71
C ARG A 46 38.52 -26.35 7.32
N ILE A 47 38.99 -25.52 8.25
CA ILE A 47 38.22 -24.49 8.94
C ILE A 47 38.05 -23.32 7.97
N LEU A 48 36.82 -23.09 7.50
CA LEU A 48 36.40 -21.90 6.77
C LEU A 48 35.02 -21.46 7.28
N LEU A 49 34.90 -20.15 7.50
CA LEU A 49 33.75 -19.41 8.03
C LEU A 49 32.51 -19.59 7.12
N PRO A 50 31.28 -19.61 7.65
CA PRO A 50 30.10 -19.78 6.83
C PRO A 50 29.78 -18.50 6.04
N VAL A 51 29.89 -18.61 4.72
CA VAL A 51 29.16 -17.80 3.75
C VAL A 51 27.73 -18.32 3.75
N VAL A 52 26.77 -17.46 4.07
CA VAL A 52 25.33 -17.79 4.02
C VAL A 52 24.89 -17.68 2.57
N ASP A 53 24.74 -18.83 1.92
CA ASP A 53 24.18 -18.95 0.58
C ASP A 53 22.64 -18.89 0.68
N SER A 54 22.05 -17.89 0.05
CA SER A 54 20.61 -17.62 0.02
C SER A 54 20.01 -18.28 -1.23
N THR A 55 19.90 -19.61 -1.22
CA THR A 55 19.16 -20.35 -2.24
C THR A 55 18.44 -21.54 -1.61
N ALA A 56 17.25 -21.27 -1.06
CA ALA A 56 16.13 -22.20 -0.97
C ALA A 56 14.97 -21.45 -0.29
N ILE A 57 13.99 -21.01 -1.09
CA ILE A 57 12.54 -20.97 -0.82
C ILE A 57 11.96 -20.28 -2.06
N THR A 58 11.64 -21.09 -3.07
CA THR A 58 10.66 -20.75 -4.11
C THR A 58 9.90 -22.02 -4.35
N GLU A 59 8.96 -22.33 -3.46
CA GLU A 59 7.88 -23.24 -3.80
C GLU A 59 6.75 -22.44 -4.43
N THR A 60 6.45 -22.90 -5.64
CA THR A 60 5.55 -22.36 -6.64
C THR A 60 4.10 -22.61 -6.23
N LEU A 61 3.33 -21.55 -5.98
CA LEU A 61 1.86 -21.62 -6.07
C LEU A 61 1.45 -21.38 -7.52
N VAL A 62 1.32 -22.48 -8.26
CA VAL A 62 0.65 -22.51 -9.56
C VAL A 62 -0.86 -22.46 -9.30
N PHE A 63 -1.50 -21.32 -9.57
CA PHE A 63 -2.95 -21.28 -9.77
C PHE A 63 -3.24 -21.47 -11.26
N THR A 64 -3.63 -22.68 -11.63
CA THR A 64 -4.29 -22.97 -12.91
C THR A 64 -5.67 -22.30 -12.92
N ARG A 65 -5.78 -21.17 -13.65
CA ARG A 65 -7.07 -20.58 -14.02
C ARG A 65 -7.67 -21.41 -15.16
N ALA A 66 -8.56 -22.34 -14.81
CA ALA A 66 -9.37 -23.05 -15.78
C ALA A 66 -10.38 -22.07 -16.39
N HIS A 67 -10.39 -22.02 -17.72
CA HIS A 67 -11.45 -21.41 -18.52
C HIS A 67 -12.78 -22.12 -18.22
N LEU A 68 -13.78 -21.36 -17.77
CA LEU A 68 -15.18 -21.76 -17.91
C LEU A 68 -15.90 -20.64 -18.67
N THR A 69 -16.36 -21.03 -19.85
CA THR A 69 -17.25 -20.33 -20.75
C THR A 69 -18.62 -20.14 -20.13
N ASP A 70 -19.19 -18.96 -20.35
CA ASP A 70 -20.61 -18.65 -20.19
C ASP A 70 -21.48 -19.74 -20.84
N ASP A 71 -22.47 -20.24 -20.09
CA ASP A 71 -23.85 -20.40 -20.59
C ASP A 71 -24.82 -20.88 -19.48
N ALA A 72 -26.05 -20.36 -19.59
CA ALA A 72 -27.33 -20.87 -19.11
C ALA A 72 -27.92 -20.39 -17.75
N PHE A 73 -29.08 -19.73 -17.91
CA PHE A 73 -30.06 -19.24 -16.95
C PHE A 73 -31.12 -20.32 -16.56
N GLU A 74 -31.68 -20.18 -15.35
CA GLU A 74 -32.96 -20.67 -14.74
C GLU A 74 -33.23 -22.17 -14.38
N ASP A 75 -33.54 -22.44 -13.10
CA ASP A 75 -34.73 -23.20 -12.62
C ASP A 75 -34.90 -23.11 -11.07
N PRO A 76 -36.06 -22.67 -10.51
CA PRO A 76 -36.34 -22.73 -9.07
C PRO A 76 -37.56 -23.60 -8.73
N ARG A 77 -37.39 -24.89 -8.39
CA ARG A 77 -38.41 -25.69 -7.65
C ARG A 77 -37.84 -26.80 -6.77
N ILE A 78 -37.71 -26.57 -5.45
CA ILE A 78 -37.66 -27.66 -4.45
C ILE A 78 -38.59 -27.36 -3.26
N ARG A 79 -39.63 -28.20 -3.10
CA ARG A 79 -40.55 -28.25 -1.94
C ARG A 79 -40.00 -29.20 -0.85
N TYR A 80 -39.91 -28.73 0.38
CA TYR A 80 -39.58 -29.57 1.56
C TYR A 80 -40.78 -30.37 2.07
N LYS A 81 -40.61 -31.69 2.26
CA LYS A 81 -41.57 -32.58 2.94
C LYS A 81 -41.26 -32.67 4.44
N ARG A 82 -42.20 -32.28 5.31
CA ARG A 82 -42.13 -32.47 6.79
C ARG A 82 -42.53 -33.89 7.19
N LYS A 83 -41.63 -34.63 7.85
CA LYS A 83 -41.92 -35.89 8.56
C LYS A 83 -42.67 -35.61 9.87
N ARG A 84 -43.82 -36.27 10.09
CA ARG A 84 -44.56 -36.24 11.37
C ARG A 84 -43.90 -37.19 12.38
N ILE A 85 -43.58 -36.66 13.57
CA ILE A 85 -42.97 -37.41 14.68
C ILE A 85 -44.08 -38.01 15.58
N ASN A 86 -43.86 -39.23 16.05
CA ASN A 86 -44.77 -40.07 16.83
C ASN A 86 -44.99 -39.51 18.27
N PRO A 87 -46.25 -39.31 18.74
CA PRO A 87 -46.56 -38.61 19.98
C PRO A 87 -46.23 -39.35 21.30
N LYS A 88 -45.75 -40.61 21.27
CA LYS A 88 -45.47 -41.40 22.49
C LYS A 88 -44.09 -41.19 23.13
N SER A 89 -43.20 -40.37 22.55
CA SER A 89 -41.86 -40.07 23.09
C SER A 89 -41.74 -38.70 23.78
N ARG A 90 -42.85 -37.98 23.96
CA ARG A 90 -42.89 -36.57 24.45
C ARG A 90 -42.19 -36.30 25.80
N PRO A 91 -42.26 -37.14 26.84
CA PRO A 91 -41.68 -36.79 28.14
C PRO A 91 -40.13 -36.84 28.17
N GLU A 92 -39.53 -37.80 27.47
CA GLU A 92 -38.08 -37.95 27.33
C GLU A 92 -37.50 -36.89 26.37
N TYR A 93 -38.24 -36.56 25.31
CA TYR A 93 -37.85 -35.51 24.36
C TYR A 93 -37.82 -34.13 25.02
N CYS A 94 -38.82 -33.78 25.84
CA CYS A 94 -38.82 -32.50 26.57
C CYS A 94 -37.66 -32.39 27.57
N LYS A 95 -37.24 -33.48 28.23
CA LYS A 95 -36.09 -33.46 29.15
C LYS A 95 -34.75 -33.27 28.42
N LYS A 96 -34.58 -33.89 27.24
CA LYS A 96 -33.39 -33.68 26.39
C LYS A 96 -33.34 -32.26 25.81
N VAL A 97 -34.48 -31.73 25.35
CA VAL A 97 -34.58 -30.35 24.84
C VAL A 97 -34.33 -29.32 25.95
N MET A 98 -34.82 -29.54 27.18
CA MET A 98 -34.52 -28.65 28.31
C MET A 98 -33.07 -28.71 28.77
N ARG A 99 -32.42 -29.89 28.75
CA ARG A 99 -30.97 -29.97 29.04
C ARG A 99 -30.13 -29.31 27.95
N ALA A 100 -30.47 -29.50 26.68
CA ALA A 100 -29.82 -28.81 25.56
C ALA A 100 -30.00 -27.29 25.68
N ALA A 101 -31.23 -26.81 25.95
CA ALA A 101 -31.50 -25.38 26.14
C ALA A 101 -30.82 -24.79 27.40
N MET A 102 -30.69 -25.55 28.50
CA MET A 102 -29.93 -25.07 29.68
C MET A 102 -28.43 -25.04 29.44
N PHE A 103 -27.89 -25.97 28.65
CA PHE A 103 -26.50 -25.91 28.19
C PHE A 103 -26.29 -24.72 27.24
N ASP A 104 -27.20 -24.49 26.29
CA ASP A 104 -27.14 -23.35 25.37
C ASP A 104 -27.24 -22.00 26.10
N ILE A 105 -28.11 -21.87 27.11
CA ILE A 105 -28.22 -20.64 27.94
C ILE A 105 -26.96 -20.41 28.78
N HIS A 106 -26.30 -21.47 29.29
CA HIS A 106 -25.01 -21.33 29.99
C HIS A 106 -23.85 -21.00 29.04
N LEU A 107 -23.87 -21.53 27.81
CA LEU A 107 -22.93 -21.17 26.75
C LEU A 107 -23.09 -19.71 26.32
N GLU A 108 -24.33 -19.24 26.12
CA GLU A 108 -24.63 -17.84 25.78
C GLU A 108 -24.25 -16.88 26.92
N ALA A 109 -24.56 -17.23 28.17
CA ALA A 109 -24.21 -16.39 29.31
C ALA A 109 -22.69 -16.33 29.58
N SER A 110 -21.95 -17.41 29.27
CA SER A 110 -20.48 -17.42 29.36
C SER A 110 -19.86 -16.62 28.22
N SER A 111 -20.39 -16.74 27.00
CA SER A 111 -19.95 -15.95 25.85
C SER A 111 -20.18 -14.45 26.06
N ASP A 112 -21.31 -14.05 26.66
CA ASP A 112 -21.61 -12.64 26.96
C ASP A 112 -20.62 -12.02 27.98
N ARG A 113 -20.15 -12.81 28.96
CA ARG A 113 -19.16 -12.32 29.94
C ARG A 113 -17.81 -11.99 29.29
N PHE A 114 -17.28 -12.90 28.48
CA PHE A 114 -15.98 -12.70 27.83
C PHE A 114 -16.07 -11.68 26.69
N GLY A 115 -17.18 -11.64 25.96
CA GLY A 115 -17.44 -10.61 24.95
C GLY A 115 -17.38 -9.19 25.53
N LYS A 116 -18.04 -8.95 26.68
CA LYS A 116 -17.97 -7.65 27.37
C LYS A 116 -16.56 -7.27 27.82
N ARG A 117 -15.80 -8.22 28.37
CA ARG A 117 -14.40 -8.00 28.77
C ARG A 117 -13.52 -7.71 27.55
N TYR A 118 -13.69 -8.47 26.47
CA TYR A 118 -12.96 -8.29 25.22
C TYR A 118 -13.17 -6.88 24.68
N GLU A 119 -14.42 -6.44 24.55
CA GLU A 119 -14.74 -5.09 24.08
C GLU A 119 -14.17 -3.99 25.01
N GLU A 120 -14.21 -4.19 26.33
CA GLU A 120 -13.60 -3.24 27.27
C GLU A 120 -12.08 -3.08 27.04
N PHE A 121 -11.34 -4.20 26.96
CA PHE A 121 -9.90 -4.16 26.75
C PHE A 121 -9.53 -3.72 25.33
N LEU A 122 -10.33 -4.07 24.34
CA LEU A 122 -10.16 -3.64 22.96
C LEU A 122 -10.33 -2.13 22.84
N ASN A 123 -11.33 -1.56 23.51
CA ASN A 123 -11.53 -0.12 23.57
C ASN A 123 -10.36 0.59 24.27
N LYS A 124 -9.86 0.06 25.39
CA LYS A 124 -8.64 0.58 26.06
C LYS A 124 -7.40 0.51 25.16
N SER A 125 -7.25 -0.59 24.43
CA SER A 125 -6.17 -0.78 23.46
C SER A 125 -6.25 0.25 22.33
N ARG A 126 -7.45 0.43 21.76
CA ARG A 126 -7.73 1.39 20.68
C ARG A 126 -7.60 2.84 21.11
N SER A 127 -7.95 3.19 22.35
CA SER A 127 -7.77 4.55 22.88
C SER A 127 -6.37 4.82 23.40
N ASN A 128 -5.49 3.81 23.39
CA ASN A 128 -4.17 3.84 24.01
C ASN A 128 -4.23 4.26 25.50
N ASP A 129 -5.29 3.86 26.20
CA ASP A 129 -5.46 4.05 27.64
C ASP A 129 -4.66 2.98 28.40
N ILE A 130 -3.34 3.17 28.42
CA ILE A 130 -2.41 2.24 29.05
C ILE A 130 -2.28 2.50 30.55
N PRO A 131 -2.04 1.46 31.38
CA PRO A 131 -1.74 1.62 32.80
C PRO A 131 -0.55 2.55 33.04
N LYS A 132 -0.79 3.68 33.73
CA LYS A 132 0.23 4.72 33.95
C LYS A 132 0.95 4.53 35.27
N SER A 133 0.29 3.92 36.26
CA SER A 133 0.85 3.66 37.58
C SER A 133 1.33 2.22 37.75
N SER A 134 2.27 2.01 38.68
CA SER A 134 2.73 0.67 39.06
C SER A 134 1.61 -0.20 39.64
N ILE A 135 0.63 0.43 40.31
CA ILE A 135 -0.53 -0.25 40.89
C ILE A 135 -1.44 -0.78 39.78
N GLU A 136 -1.81 0.07 38.81
CA GLU A 136 -2.64 -0.36 37.66
C GLU A 136 -1.95 -1.45 36.84
N GLN A 137 -0.63 -1.33 36.62
CA GLN A 137 0.14 -2.38 35.94
C GLN A 137 0.12 -3.69 36.71
N SER A 138 0.25 -3.65 38.04
CA SER A 138 0.19 -4.85 38.89
C SER A 138 -1.21 -5.48 38.87
N GLN A 139 -2.26 -4.67 38.87
CA GLN A 139 -3.64 -5.12 38.73
C GLN A 139 -3.88 -5.80 37.37
N LEU A 140 -3.40 -5.19 36.28
CA LEU A 140 -3.55 -5.79 34.95
C LEU A 140 -2.77 -7.10 34.84
N ARG A 141 -1.56 -7.21 35.41
CA ARG A 141 -0.81 -8.47 35.46
C ARG A 141 -1.56 -9.56 36.23
N ALA A 142 -2.13 -9.23 37.39
CA ALA A 142 -2.92 -10.18 38.16
C ALA A 142 -4.14 -10.69 37.37
N LEU A 143 -4.77 -9.81 36.58
CA LEU A 143 -5.90 -10.16 35.72
C LEU A 143 -5.47 -11.03 34.52
N ILE A 144 -4.30 -10.76 33.92
CA ILE A 144 -3.71 -11.61 32.88
C ILE A 144 -3.48 -13.03 33.43
N ASP A 145 -2.92 -13.14 34.65
CA ASP A 145 -2.67 -14.44 35.29
C ASP A 145 -3.96 -15.17 35.69
N GLU A 146 -5.03 -14.44 36.00
CA GLU A 146 -6.38 -15.01 36.14
C GLU A 146 -6.91 -15.54 34.81
N THR A 147 -6.87 -14.71 33.76
CA THR A 147 -7.37 -15.07 32.42
C THR A 147 -6.63 -16.28 31.83
N ARG A 148 -5.31 -16.39 32.06
CA ARG A 148 -4.51 -17.56 31.67
C ARG A 148 -4.94 -18.83 32.39
N ARG A 149 -5.23 -18.76 33.71
CA ARG A 149 -5.75 -19.90 34.49
C ARG A 149 -7.15 -20.30 34.05
N ASP A 150 -7.98 -19.34 33.63
CA ASP A 150 -9.30 -19.62 33.07
C ASP A 150 -9.19 -20.32 31.71
N LEU A 151 -8.23 -19.90 30.87
CA LEU A 151 -7.94 -20.56 29.59
C LEU A 151 -7.49 -22.02 29.79
N GLU A 152 -6.61 -22.29 30.75
CA GLU A 152 -6.13 -23.64 31.09
C GLU A 152 -7.26 -24.57 31.59
N LYS A 153 -8.28 -24.01 32.25
CA LYS A 153 -9.44 -24.76 32.76
C LYS A 153 -10.56 -24.92 31.74
N CYS A 154 -10.53 -24.15 30.67
CA CYS A 154 -11.59 -24.16 29.68
C CYS A 154 -11.52 -25.44 28.84
N THR A 155 -12.60 -26.22 28.86
CA THR A 155 -12.71 -27.47 28.07
C THR A 155 -13.49 -27.28 26.77
N ASN A 156 -14.09 -26.11 26.57
CA ASN A 156 -14.92 -25.78 25.41
C ASN A 156 -14.09 -24.99 24.40
N GLU A 157 -13.92 -25.52 23.18
CA GLU A 157 -13.13 -24.90 22.11
C GLU A 157 -13.54 -23.45 21.82
N ILE A 158 -14.84 -23.17 21.73
CA ILE A 158 -15.35 -21.82 21.44
C ILE A 158 -14.99 -20.86 22.60
N GLY A 159 -15.19 -21.33 23.84
CA GLY A 159 -14.83 -20.55 25.02
C GLY A 159 -13.33 -20.30 25.13
N CYS A 160 -12.49 -21.26 24.73
CA CYS A 160 -11.03 -21.08 24.69
C CYS A 160 -10.63 -19.97 23.72
N ILE A 161 -11.26 -19.88 22.55
CA ILE A 161 -10.98 -18.84 21.56
C ILE A 161 -11.31 -17.45 22.14
N ASP A 162 -12.48 -17.29 22.77
CA ASP A 162 -12.87 -16.00 23.36
C ASP A 162 -11.94 -15.58 24.50
N ILE A 163 -11.55 -16.52 25.38
CA ILE A 163 -10.61 -16.24 26.48
C ILE A 163 -9.23 -15.90 25.93
N ALA A 164 -8.75 -16.60 24.90
CA ALA A 164 -7.47 -16.32 24.26
C ALA A 164 -7.42 -14.91 23.66
N LYS A 165 -8.49 -14.48 22.97
CA LYS A 165 -8.62 -13.10 22.45
C LYS A 165 -8.56 -12.06 23.57
N VAL A 166 -9.25 -12.29 24.70
CA VAL A 166 -9.18 -11.40 25.87
C VAL A 166 -7.75 -11.33 26.41
N LEU A 167 -7.10 -12.48 26.58
CA LEU A 167 -5.72 -12.57 27.08
C LEU A 167 -4.75 -11.80 26.19
N GLU A 168 -4.84 -11.98 24.87
CA GLU A 168 -3.99 -11.30 23.89
C GLU A 168 -4.13 -9.77 23.99
N VAL A 169 -5.36 -9.26 24.04
CA VAL A 169 -5.59 -7.81 24.15
C VAL A 169 -5.07 -7.27 25.48
N GLN A 170 -5.25 -8.00 26.59
CA GLN A 170 -4.68 -7.61 27.89
C GLN A 170 -3.14 -7.58 27.87
N GLU A 171 -2.50 -8.60 27.32
CA GLU A 171 -1.04 -8.66 27.20
C GLU A 171 -0.52 -7.52 26.31
N SER A 172 -1.25 -7.19 25.24
CA SER A 172 -0.91 -6.07 24.37
C SER A 172 -0.85 -4.74 25.13
N LEU A 173 -1.68 -4.53 26.16
CA LEU A 173 -1.71 -3.28 26.97
C LEU A 173 -0.44 -3.06 27.78
N LEU A 174 0.33 -4.13 28.02
CA LEU A 174 1.63 -4.06 28.66
C LEU A 174 2.80 -4.13 27.66
N ALA A 175 2.52 -4.19 26.36
CA ALA A 175 3.56 -4.28 25.36
C ALA A 175 4.48 -3.03 25.39
N PRO A 176 5.81 -3.20 25.40
CA PRO A 176 6.77 -2.09 25.49
C PRO A 176 6.54 -1.00 24.43
N ILE A 177 6.07 -1.39 23.24
CA ILE A 177 5.78 -0.49 22.11
C ILE A 177 4.82 0.66 22.50
N ARG A 178 3.89 0.43 23.44
CA ARG A 178 2.93 1.45 23.86
C ARG A 178 3.53 2.54 24.73
N THR A 179 4.71 2.28 25.30
CA THR A 179 5.46 3.21 26.16
C THR A 179 6.62 3.90 25.46
N LEU A 180 6.91 3.54 24.21
CA LEU A 180 8.00 4.15 23.45
C LEU A 180 7.77 5.66 23.26
N PRO A 181 8.82 6.49 23.21
CA PRO A 181 8.70 7.90 22.81
C PRO A 181 8.10 8.05 21.41
N THR A 182 7.44 9.18 21.16
CA THR A 182 6.76 9.45 19.89
C THR A 182 7.71 9.44 18.70
N GLU A 183 8.94 9.92 18.87
CA GLU A 183 9.98 9.95 17.85
C GLU A 183 10.40 8.54 17.43
N VAL A 184 10.54 7.64 18.41
CA VAL A 184 10.88 6.23 18.15
C VAL A 184 9.72 5.51 17.47
N MET A 185 8.49 5.77 17.91
CA MET A 185 7.29 5.23 17.28
C MET A 185 7.13 5.71 15.83
N CYS A 186 7.27 7.01 15.58
CA CYS A 186 7.28 7.61 14.26
C CYS A 186 8.31 6.92 13.35
N PHE A 187 9.55 6.73 13.84
CA PHE A 187 10.60 6.03 13.10
C PHE A 187 10.22 4.57 12.77
N ILE A 188 9.66 3.82 13.73
CA ILE A 188 9.20 2.44 13.50
C ILE A 188 8.10 2.41 12.44
N LEU A 189 7.11 3.31 12.54
CA LEU A 189 6.00 3.39 11.59
C LEU A 189 6.51 3.71 10.18
N HIS A 190 7.47 4.63 10.04
CA HIS A 190 8.13 4.91 8.77
C HIS A 190 8.83 3.69 8.18
N LEU A 191 9.52 2.90 9.00
CA LEU A 191 10.16 1.67 8.54
C LEU A 191 9.13 0.65 8.03
N VAL A 192 8.02 0.47 8.75
CA VAL A 192 6.95 -0.45 8.33
C VAL A 192 6.36 0.01 6.99
N VAL A 193 5.97 1.28 6.91
CA VAL A 193 5.41 1.91 5.70
C VAL A 193 6.39 1.82 4.51
N SER A 194 7.68 2.05 4.74
CA SER A 194 8.71 1.99 3.69
C SER A 194 9.08 0.58 3.25
N SER A 195 8.86 -0.42 4.10
CA SER A 195 9.22 -1.83 3.82
C SER A 195 8.19 -2.58 2.97
N GLY A 196 6.98 -2.04 2.83
CA GLY A 196 5.94 -2.62 2.00
C GLY A 196 6.28 -2.59 0.51
N TYR A 197 5.58 -3.40 -0.28
CA TYR A 197 5.70 -3.43 -1.75
C TYR A 197 5.45 -2.04 -2.37
N HIS A 198 4.63 -1.23 -1.70
CA HIS A 198 4.25 0.10 -2.15
C HIS A 198 5.06 1.22 -1.51
N HIS A 199 6.07 0.94 -0.68
CA HIS A 199 6.98 1.95 -0.10
C HIS A 199 6.28 3.20 0.50
N GLY A 200 5.11 3.02 1.11
CA GLY A 200 4.34 4.11 1.71
C GLY A 200 3.73 5.10 0.72
N VAL A 201 3.57 4.66 -0.51
CA VAL A 201 2.89 5.42 -1.54
C VAL A 201 1.40 5.46 -1.24
N ILE A 202 0.82 6.65 -1.29
CA ILE A 202 -0.63 6.83 -1.33
C ILE A 202 -1.03 6.74 -2.80
N GLU A 203 -1.66 5.63 -3.18
CA GLU A 203 -2.12 5.40 -4.54
C GLU A 203 -3.61 5.79 -4.67
N LEU A 204 -3.87 6.80 -5.49
CA LEU A 204 -5.24 7.17 -5.88
C LEU A 204 -5.49 6.67 -7.30
N THR A 205 -6.40 5.71 -7.42
CA THR A 205 -6.74 5.03 -8.66
C THR A 205 -8.18 5.33 -9.07
N VAL A 206 -8.38 5.57 -10.36
CA VAL A 206 -9.69 5.48 -11.00
C VAL A 206 -9.57 4.44 -12.10
N ASP A 207 -10.25 3.31 -11.90
CA ASP A 207 -10.41 2.28 -12.94
C ASP A 207 -11.78 2.45 -13.60
N ALA A 208 -11.77 2.60 -14.92
CA ALA A 208 -13.01 2.76 -15.67
C ALA A 208 -13.77 1.45 -15.92
N GLU A 209 -13.19 0.26 -15.63
CA GLU A 209 -13.97 -0.98 -15.76
C GLU A 209 -15.14 -1.00 -14.78
N ASP A 210 -14.90 -0.55 -13.54
CA ASP A 210 -15.93 -0.45 -12.51
C ASP A 210 -16.39 1.00 -12.27
N GLY A 211 -15.62 1.99 -12.75
CA GLY A 211 -15.86 3.42 -12.52
C GLY A 211 -15.68 3.85 -11.06
N GLU A 212 -15.24 2.93 -10.20
CA GLU A 212 -15.06 3.18 -8.78
C GLU A 212 -13.70 3.82 -8.51
N PHE A 213 -13.74 4.91 -7.74
CA PHE A 213 -12.55 5.51 -7.18
C PHE A 213 -12.03 4.64 -6.03
N GLU A 214 -10.74 4.34 -6.05
CA GLU A 214 -10.08 3.60 -4.99
C GLU A 214 -8.88 4.40 -4.48
N CYS A 215 -8.81 4.58 -3.15
CA CYS A 215 -7.66 5.16 -2.46
C CYS A 215 -6.93 4.05 -1.72
N LYS A 216 -5.86 3.54 -2.32
CA LYS A 216 -4.96 2.56 -1.70
C LYS A 216 -3.93 3.28 -0.86
N SER A 217 -4.11 3.15 0.43
CA SER A 217 -3.13 3.54 1.42
C SER A 217 -3.14 2.47 2.50
N GLU A 218 -2.97 1.22 2.08
CA GLU A 218 -3.25 0.04 2.91
C GLU A 218 -2.42 0.10 4.19
N GLU A 219 -1.10 0.32 4.10
CA GLU A 219 -0.22 0.34 5.25
C GLU A 219 -0.58 1.50 6.21
N ILE A 220 -0.73 2.72 5.69
CA ILE A 220 -1.04 3.90 6.52
C ILE A 220 -2.43 3.76 7.15
N SER A 221 -3.42 3.30 6.38
CA SER A 221 -4.79 3.07 6.84
C SER A 221 -4.84 1.98 7.91
N LEU A 222 -4.20 0.84 7.70
CA LEU A 222 -4.10 -0.25 8.66
C LEU A 222 -3.43 0.22 9.94
N LEU A 223 -2.27 0.90 9.85
CA LEU A 223 -1.56 1.41 11.02
C LEU A 223 -2.38 2.46 11.78
N SER A 224 -3.15 3.31 11.09
CA SER A 224 -4.03 4.31 11.71
C SER A 224 -5.26 3.69 12.42
N LYS A 225 -5.58 2.41 12.14
CA LYS A 225 -6.68 1.66 12.78
C LYS A 225 -6.23 0.93 14.06
N VAL A 226 -4.93 0.75 14.29
CA VAL A 226 -4.40 0.01 15.44
C VAL A 226 -4.80 0.67 16.77
N CYS A 227 -4.39 1.92 16.98
CA CYS A 227 -4.84 2.71 18.13
C CYS A 227 -4.79 4.23 17.83
N SER A 228 -5.45 5.02 18.67
CA SER A 228 -5.52 6.49 18.59
C SER A 228 -4.13 7.12 18.54
N ARG A 229 -3.21 6.64 19.37
CA ARG A 229 -1.83 7.15 19.41
C ARG A 229 -1.11 6.97 18.08
N TRP A 230 -1.25 5.81 17.43
CA TRP A 230 -0.61 5.57 16.13
C TRP A 230 -1.22 6.46 15.05
N ARG A 231 -2.55 6.59 15.06
CA ARG A 231 -3.28 7.52 14.19
C ARG A 231 -2.81 8.96 14.36
N GLU A 232 -2.69 9.43 15.59
CA GLU A 232 -2.21 10.79 15.89
C GLU A 232 -0.79 11.02 15.37
N ILE A 233 0.11 10.06 15.55
CA ILE A 233 1.49 10.16 15.03
C ILE A 233 1.48 10.24 13.50
N ILE A 234 0.76 9.33 12.84
CA ILE A 234 0.66 9.28 11.37
C ILE A 234 0.04 10.57 10.82
N HIS A 235 -1.02 11.08 11.46
CA HIS A 235 -1.71 12.29 11.01
C HIS A 235 -0.90 13.57 11.27
N SER A 236 -0.05 13.59 12.29
CA SER A 236 0.75 14.77 12.66
C SER A 236 2.07 14.88 11.93
N ASP A 237 2.60 13.78 11.38
CA ASP A 237 3.84 13.77 10.62
C ASP A 237 3.57 13.85 9.10
N PRO A 238 3.89 14.99 8.45
CA PRO A 238 3.59 15.18 7.04
C PRO A 238 4.37 14.27 6.09
N SER A 239 5.44 13.63 6.56
CA SER A 239 6.25 12.75 5.73
C SER A 239 5.55 11.45 5.33
N PHE A 240 4.55 10.98 6.09
CA PHE A 240 3.68 9.87 5.68
C PHE A 240 2.79 10.23 4.47
N TRP A 241 2.58 11.52 4.22
CA TRP A 241 1.63 12.02 3.21
C TRP A 241 2.35 12.68 2.02
N SER A 242 3.69 12.60 1.98
CA SER A 242 4.50 13.28 0.97
C SER A 242 4.93 12.38 -0.20
N ASN A 243 4.53 11.11 -0.20
CA ASN A 243 4.77 10.17 -1.29
C ASN A 243 3.43 9.80 -1.96
N ILE A 244 3.16 10.40 -3.11
CA ILE A 244 1.85 10.37 -3.77
C ILE A 244 2.01 9.70 -5.13
N GLN A 245 1.22 8.65 -5.36
CA GLN A 245 1.00 8.07 -6.68
C GLN A 245 -0.43 8.32 -7.11
N LEU A 246 -0.58 8.94 -8.26
CA LEU A 246 -1.86 9.14 -8.91
C LEU A 246 -1.83 8.30 -10.16
N SER A 247 -2.73 7.33 -10.25
CA SER A 247 -2.86 6.55 -11.47
C SER A 247 -4.30 6.50 -11.94
N GLY A 248 -4.48 6.44 -13.24
CA GLY A 248 -5.81 6.35 -13.82
C GLY A 248 -5.76 5.62 -15.13
N ARG A 249 -6.65 4.64 -15.26
CA ARG A 249 -6.86 3.95 -16.52
C ARG A 249 -8.30 4.21 -16.97
N VAL A 250 -8.42 5.13 -17.92
CA VAL A 250 -9.72 5.42 -18.52
C VAL A 250 -9.94 4.45 -19.68
N ILE A 251 -10.57 3.32 -19.41
CA ILE A 251 -11.06 2.39 -20.43
C ILE A 251 -12.48 2.80 -20.83
N THR A 252 -12.61 3.56 -21.92
CA THR A 252 -13.92 4.03 -22.42
C THR A 252 -14.70 2.94 -23.14
N LYS A 253 -14.97 1.78 -22.50
CA LYS A 253 -15.87 0.78 -23.09
C LYS A 253 -17.32 1.26 -23.13
N PHE A 254 -17.72 2.20 -22.26
CA PHE A 254 -19.14 2.56 -22.07
C PHE A 254 -19.49 4.06 -22.13
N PHE A 255 -18.59 4.95 -22.60
CA PHE A 255 -18.83 6.41 -22.69
C PHE A 255 -19.28 7.10 -21.38
N LEU A 256 -19.20 6.42 -20.23
CA LEU A 256 -19.49 7.04 -18.94
C LEU A 256 -18.24 7.85 -18.52
N PRO A 257 -18.41 9.15 -18.22
CA PRO A 257 -17.30 9.97 -17.75
C PRO A 257 -16.81 9.46 -16.40
N ALA A 258 -15.49 9.46 -16.20
CA ALA A 258 -14.91 9.14 -14.91
C ALA A 258 -15.25 10.23 -13.88
N ASP A 259 -15.76 9.86 -12.71
CA ASP A 259 -15.99 10.82 -11.61
C ASP A 259 -14.70 11.03 -10.80
N PHE A 260 -13.98 12.10 -11.15
CA PHE A 260 -12.76 12.50 -10.45
C PHE A 260 -13.00 13.23 -9.13
N ARG A 261 -14.27 13.47 -8.71
CA ARG A 261 -14.58 14.22 -7.50
C ARG A 261 -14.00 13.56 -6.24
N ALA A 262 -14.18 12.25 -6.11
CA ALA A 262 -13.67 11.51 -4.95
C ALA A 262 -12.13 11.54 -4.90
N MET A 263 -11.46 11.43 -6.05
CA MET A 263 -10.01 11.60 -6.15
C MET A 263 -9.58 13.00 -5.74
N SER A 264 -10.27 14.04 -6.21
CA SER A 264 -9.96 15.43 -5.84
C SER A 264 -10.06 15.66 -4.34
N THR A 265 -11.16 15.25 -3.71
CA THR A 265 -11.35 15.39 -2.25
C THR A 265 -10.29 14.60 -1.46
N CYS A 266 -9.94 13.40 -1.91
CA CYS A 266 -8.90 12.61 -1.28
C CYS A 266 -7.52 13.27 -1.43
N LEU A 267 -7.18 13.74 -2.64
CA LEU A 267 -5.94 14.43 -2.90
C LEU A 267 -5.81 15.71 -2.06
N GLU A 268 -6.87 16.51 -1.95
CA GLU A 268 -6.88 17.71 -1.10
C GLU A 268 -6.52 17.40 0.36
N GLU A 269 -7.11 16.34 0.92
CA GLU A 269 -6.79 15.89 2.28
C GLU A 269 -5.33 15.40 2.40
N VAL A 270 -4.84 14.65 1.41
CA VAL A 270 -3.44 14.19 1.37
C VAL A 270 -2.48 15.36 1.29
N LEU A 271 -2.74 16.33 0.40
CA LEU A 271 -1.93 17.54 0.24
C LEU A 271 -1.94 18.39 1.51
N LEU A 272 -3.11 18.55 2.15
CA LEU A 272 -3.26 19.25 3.43
C LEU A 272 -2.37 18.61 4.51
N ARG A 273 -2.43 17.27 4.66
CA ARG A 273 -1.64 16.53 5.64
C ARG A 273 -0.14 16.52 5.32
N SER A 274 0.23 16.57 4.03
CA SER A 274 1.63 16.68 3.59
C SER A 274 2.30 17.99 4.02
N GLY A 275 1.52 18.98 4.50
CA GLY A 275 2.02 20.28 4.91
C GLY A 275 2.66 21.04 3.76
N THR A 276 3.61 21.93 4.02
CA THR A 276 4.34 22.70 2.99
C THR A 276 5.87 22.57 3.08
N ALA A 277 6.38 22.08 4.21
CA ALA A 277 7.81 22.03 4.49
C ALA A 277 8.49 20.77 3.91
N VAL A 278 7.80 19.63 3.91
CA VAL A 278 8.38 18.33 3.53
C VAL A 278 8.50 18.23 2.00
N PRO A 279 9.64 17.76 1.45
CA PRO A 279 9.78 17.47 0.03
C PRO A 279 8.83 16.35 -0.41
N MET A 280 8.31 16.46 -1.63
CA MET A 280 7.29 15.55 -2.16
C MET A 280 7.85 14.63 -3.24
N CYS A 281 7.49 13.35 -3.18
CA CYS A 281 7.65 12.39 -4.27
C CYS A 281 6.31 12.22 -4.96
N LEU A 282 6.30 12.46 -6.27
CA LEU A 282 5.10 12.47 -7.08
C LEU A 282 5.26 11.51 -8.26
N ASP A 283 4.38 10.52 -8.38
CA ASP A 283 4.25 9.66 -9.56
C ASP A 283 2.83 9.78 -10.12
N VAL A 284 2.68 10.44 -11.26
CA VAL A 284 1.41 10.64 -11.95
C VAL A 284 1.41 9.82 -13.22
N CYS A 285 0.56 8.81 -13.30
CA CYS A 285 0.47 7.89 -14.43
C CYS A 285 -0.96 7.76 -14.94
N PHE A 286 -1.30 8.50 -15.99
CA PHE A 286 -2.60 8.38 -16.66
C PHE A 286 -2.45 7.73 -18.03
N SER A 287 -3.27 6.72 -18.29
CA SER A 287 -3.30 6.05 -19.59
C SER A 287 -4.73 5.91 -20.09
N SER A 288 -4.96 6.31 -21.35
CA SER A 288 -6.15 5.89 -22.10
C SER A 288 -5.83 5.76 -23.57
N ARG A 289 -6.69 5.03 -24.26
CA ARG A 289 -6.73 4.99 -25.72
C ARG A 289 -7.57 6.13 -26.31
N SER A 290 -8.49 6.69 -25.54
CA SER A 290 -9.42 7.73 -25.98
C SER A 290 -9.98 8.47 -24.79
N TRP A 291 -9.51 9.70 -24.56
CA TRP A 291 -10.10 10.59 -23.57
C TRP A 291 -11.31 11.29 -24.18
N CYS A 292 -12.42 11.33 -23.46
CA CYS A 292 -13.50 12.23 -23.81
C CYS A 292 -13.28 13.61 -23.16
N GLU A 293 -13.87 14.66 -23.73
CA GLU A 293 -13.74 16.03 -23.23
C GLU A 293 -14.20 16.19 -21.77
N SER A 294 -15.18 15.41 -21.32
CA SER A 294 -15.61 15.44 -19.92
C SER A 294 -14.56 14.89 -18.95
N ASP A 295 -13.79 13.86 -19.34
CA ASP A 295 -12.74 13.30 -18.48
C ASP A 295 -11.61 14.33 -18.28
N THR A 296 -11.32 15.13 -19.31
CA THR A 296 -10.26 16.14 -19.25
C THR A 296 -10.63 17.27 -18.27
N VAL A 297 -11.88 17.72 -18.31
CA VAL A 297 -12.39 18.77 -17.40
C VAL A 297 -12.35 18.32 -15.94
N GLY A 298 -12.66 17.04 -15.66
CA GLY A 298 -12.62 16.50 -14.30
C GLY A 298 -11.19 16.34 -13.74
N LEU A 299 -10.21 16.05 -14.60
CA LEU A 299 -8.83 15.81 -14.19
C LEU A 299 -8.03 17.11 -13.97
N PHE A 300 -8.35 18.20 -14.67
CA PHE A 300 -7.59 19.46 -14.56
C PHE A 300 -7.49 20.03 -13.13
N PRO A 301 -8.55 20.09 -12.31
CA PRO A 301 -8.43 20.56 -10.92
C PRO A 301 -7.41 19.75 -10.10
N ILE A 302 -7.30 18.45 -10.35
CA ILE A 302 -6.35 17.56 -9.68
C ILE A 302 -4.92 17.90 -10.12
N LEU A 303 -4.69 18.08 -11.42
CA LEU A 303 -3.38 18.46 -11.97
C LEU A 303 -2.97 19.87 -11.50
N ASP A 304 -3.91 20.79 -11.42
CA ASP A 304 -3.71 22.14 -10.90
C ASP A 304 -3.25 22.06 -9.45
N ALA A 305 -3.95 21.29 -8.60
CA ALA A 305 -3.63 21.09 -7.19
C ALA A 305 -2.20 20.54 -6.99
N LEU A 306 -1.76 19.59 -7.82
CA LEU A 306 -0.39 19.08 -7.79
C LEU A 306 0.63 20.12 -8.25
N ALA A 307 0.30 20.89 -9.30
CA ALA A 307 1.14 21.95 -9.80
C ALA A 307 1.33 23.08 -8.76
N GLU A 308 0.36 23.31 -7.85
CA GLU A 308 0.55 24.21 -6.68
C GLU A 308 1.79 23.81 -5.86
N GLN A 309 2.05 22.51 -5.78
CA GLN A 309 3.06 21.92 -4.90
C GLN A 309 4.43 21.75 -5.58
N ALA A 310 4.58 22.23 -6.82
CA ALA A 310 5.75 21.97 -7.66
C ALA A 310 7.08 22.44 -7.06
N SER A 311 7.06 23.51 -6.27
CA SER A 311 8.26 24.02 -5.57
C SER A 311 8.83 23.04 -4.52
N ARG A 312 8.01 22.08 -4.08
CA ARG A 312 8.36 21.09 -3.06
C ARG A 312 8.75 19.75 -3.65
N TRP A 313 8.58 19.54 -4.95
CA TRP A 313 8.91 18.28 -5.58
C TRP A 313 10.40 17.97 -5.39
N ARG A 314 10.67 16.81 -4.79
CA ARG A 314 11.98 16.15 -4.82
C ARG A 314 12.06 15.23 -6.01
N GLU A 315 10.98 14.50 -6.27
CA GLU A 315 10.89 13.54 -7.36
C GLU A 315 9.55 13.75 -8.05
N ALA A 316 9.58 13.86 -9.38
CA ALA A 316 8.37 13.99 -10.19
C ALA A 316 8.48 13.07 -11.41
N LYS A 317 7.63 12.05 -11.44
CA LYS A 317 7.46 11.15 -12.57
C LYS A 317 6.07 11.39 -13.15
N LEU A 318 6.01 11.97 -14.34
CA LEU A 318 4.77 12.33 -15.01
C LEU A 318 4.67 11.52 -16.29
N SER A 319 3.72 10.59 -16.36
CA SER A 319 3.50 9.67 -17.46
C SER A 319 2.08 9.76 -17.97
N PHE A 320 1.94 10.21 -19.21
CA PHE A 320 0.66 10.47 -19.86
C PHE A 320 0.59 9.75 -21.20
N THR A 321 -0.15 8.64 -21.23
CA THR A 321 -0.34 7.82 -22.43
C THR A 321 -1.65 8.18 -23.13
N GLY A 322 -1.56 8.64 -24.38
CA GLY A 322 -2.70 9.14 -25.16
C GLY A 322 -3.20 10.52 -24.72
N THR A 323 -2.41 11.25 -23.93
CA THR A 323 -2.83 12.46 -23.18
C THR A 323 -1.82 13.59 -23.15
N LYS A 324 -1.13 13.83 -24.26
CA LYS A 324 -0.25 15.01 -24.38
C LYS A 324 -0.91 16.31 -23.82
N PRO A 325 -2.20 16.62 -24.08
CA PRO A 325 -2.82 17.83 -23.55
C PRO A 325 -2.82 17.93 -22.01
N HIS A 326 -2.94 16.82 -21.28
CA HIS A 326 -2.96 16.84 -19.81
C HIS A 326 -1.57 17.09 -19.22
N LEU A 327 -0.54 16.44 -19.78
CA LEU A 327 0.84 16.70 -19.38
C LEU A 327 1.24 18.15 -19.70
N VAL A 328 0.87 18.62 -20.90
CA VAL A 328 1.07 20.02 -21.30
C VAL A 328 0.36 20.96 -20.33
N HIS A 329 -0.92 20.71 -20.04
CA HIS A 329 -1.70 21.51 -19.07
C HIS A 329 -1.00 21.55 -17.71
N MET A 330 -0.65 20.40 -17.14
CA MET A 330 0.03 20.34 -15.84
C MET A 330 1.35 21.13 -15.84
N LEU A 331 2.18 20.96 -16.87
CA LEU A 331 3.45 21.68 -16.99
C LEU A 331 3.25 23.19 -17.18
N GLU A 332 2.22 23.61 -17.91
CA GLU A 332 1.85 25.02 -18.04
C GLU A 332 1.42 25.63 -16.70
N GLN A 333 0.66 24.89 -15.89
CA GLN A 333 0.30 25.30 -14.54
C GLN A 333 1.53 25.38 -13.64
N VAL A 334 2.44 24.41 -13.73
CA VAL A 334 3.71 24.48 -13.00
C VAL A 334 4.49 25.73 -13.39
N ARG A 335 4.62 26.01 -14.69
CA ARG A 335 5.34 27.18 -15.24
C ARG A 335 4.75 28.50 -14.78
N SER A 336 3.43 28.61 -14.70
CA SER A 336 2.77 29.85 -14.27
C SER A 336 2.98 30.13 -12.77
N ARG A 337 3.26 29.09 -11.98
CA ARG A 337 3.37 29.17 -10.52
C ARG A 337 4.80 29.26 -10.02
N THR A 338 5.72 28.53 -10.66
CA THR A 338 7.13 28.54 -10.27
C THR A 338 8.06 28.22 -11.44
N THR A 339 9.21 28.87 -11.43
CA THR A 339 10.37 28.56 -12.30
C THR A 339 11.56 28.03 -11.50
N LYS A 340 11.38 27.86 -10.18
CA LYS A 340 12.42 27.42 -9.25
C LYS A 340 12.02 26.11 -8.61
N PHE A 341 12.93 25.15 -8.71
CA PHE A 341 12.77 23.81 -8.16
C PHE A 341 13.95 23.49 -7.23
N PRO A 342 14.01 24.13 -6.04
CA PRO A 342 15.18 24.03 -5.17
C PRO A 342 15.40 22.63 -4.60
N LYS A 343 14.35 21.80 -4.56
CA LYS A 343 14.37 20.45 -4.00
C LYS A 343 14.38 19.35 -5.06
N LEU A 344 14.14 19.68 -6.33
CA LEU A 344 13.96 18.68 -7.39
C LEU A 344 15.28 18.00 -7.70
N GLU A 345 15.27 16.69 -7.54
CA GLU A 345 16.40 15.78 -7.63
C GLU A 345 16.25 14.84 -8.82
N ASN A 346 15.03 14.33 -9.02
CA ASN A 346 14.69 13.40 -10.10
C ASN A 346 13.46 13.90 -10.87
N LEU A 347 13.59 14.05 -12.19
CA LEU A 347 12.49 14.42 -13.07
C LEU A 347 12.35 13.40 -14.21
N ARG A 348 11.14 12.86 -14.38
CA ARG A 348 10.82 11.94 -15.47
C ARG A 348 9.54 12.38 -16.17
N LEU A 349 9.61 12.67 -17.47
CA LEU A 349 8.47 13.12 -18.28
C LEU A 349 8.25 12.19 -19.47
N TYR A 350 7.17 11.42 -19.43
CA TYR A 350 6.78 10.50 -20.48
C TYR A 350 5.46 10.93 -21.11
N ALA A 351 5.50 11.16 -22.42
CA ALA A 351 4.33 11.20 -23.29
C ALA A 351 4.48 10.08 -24.32
N THR A 352 3.44 9.28 -24.53
CA THR A 352 3.45 8.25 -25.59
C THR A 352 3.19 8.88 -26.96
N ASN A 353 3.60 8.18 -28.03
CA ASN A 353 3.27 8.44 -29.45
C ASN A 353 4.11 9.47 -30.21
N PHE A 354 5.44 9.45 -30.10
CA PHE A 354 6.32 10.40 -30.83
C PHE A 354 5.90 11.87 -30.69
N ASP A 355 5.09 12.16 -29.68
CA ASP A 355 4.42 13.44 -29.50
C ASP A 355 5.48 14.41 -28.99
N VAL A 356 6.20 14.98 -29.94
CA VAL A 356 7.26 15.93 -29.65
C VAL A 356 6.61 17.14 -29.03
N PHE A 357 7.12 17.57 -27.89
CA PHE A 357 6.78 18.90 -27.40
C PHE A 357 7.14 19.93 -28.46
N ASP A 358 6.34 21.00 -28.54
CA ASP A 358 6.63 22.08 -29.48
C ASP A 358 8.03 22.64 -29.20
N PRO A 359 8.78 23.09 -30.22
CA PRO A 359 10.11 23.64 -30.01
C PRO A 359 10.07 24.75 -28.95
N GLY A 360 10.90 24.63 -27.91
CA GLY A 360 10.95 25.62 -26.84
C GLY A 360 9.81 25.55 -25.83
N PHE A 361 8.95 24.52 -25.86
CA PHE A 361 7.88 24.32 -24.89
C PHE A 361 8.36 24.42 -23.43
N PHE A 362 9.46 23.74 -23.12
CA PHE A 362 10.05 23.78 -21.77
C PHE A 362 10.60 25.16 -21.42
N GLY A 363 10.93 26.00 -22.42
CA GLY A 363 11.40 27.36 -22.24
C GLY A 363 12.43 27.46 -21.12
N THR A 364 12.17 28.34 -20.15
CA THR A 364 12.99 28.50 -18.93
C THR A 364 12.40 27.79 -17.71
N MET A 365 11.41 26.90 -17.87
CA MET A 365 10.67 26.27 -16.77
C MET A 365 11.63 25.58 -15.80
N PHE A 366 12.56 24.78 -16.32
CA PHE A 366 13.55 24.04 -15.53
C PHE A 366 14.94 24.68 -15.56
N SER A 367 15.00 26.00 -15.72
CA SER A 367 16.28 26.73 -15.74
C SER A 367 16.95 26.82 -14.36
N HIS A 368 16.22 26.55 -13.27
CA HIS A 368 16.74 26.65 -11.91
C HIS A 368 16.40 25.41 -11.06
N CYS A 369 17.13 24.34 -11.32
CA CYS A 369 17.01 23.06 -10.60
C CYS A 369 18.38 22.63 -10.04
N PRO A 370 18.92 23.31 -9.01
CA PRO A 370 20.31 23.14 -8.57
C PRO A 370 20.65 21.74 -8.03
N ARG A 371 19.63 20.92 -7.72
CA ARG A 371 19.77 19.56 -7.18
C ARG A 371 19.39 18.48 -8.19
N LEU A 372 18.97 18.86 -9.39
CA LEU A 372 18.54 17.92 -10.42
C LEU A 372 19.75 17.14 -10.92
N HIS A 373 19.73 15.83 -10.68
CA HIS A 373 20.83 14.95 -11.06
C HIS A 373 20.37 13.77 -11.91
N THR A 374 19.06 13.48 -11.95
CA THR A 374 18.44 12.49 -12.84
C THR A 374 17.37 13.14 -13.69
N LEU A 375 17.48 13.01 -15.01
CA LEU A 375 16.53 13.53 -15.98
C LEU A 375 16.19 12.43 -16.98
N GLU A 376 14.90 12.16 -17.12
CA GLU A 376 14.38 11.19 -18.07
C GLU A 376 13.24 11.80 -18.89
N LEU A 377 13.40 11.82 -20.21
CA LEU A 377 12.49 12.53 -21.11
C LEU A 377 12.13 11.69 -22.33
N SER A 378 10.84 11.63 -22.64
CA SER A 378 10.30 11.04 -23.88
C SER A 378 10.88 11.70 -25.14
N SER A 379 11.04 13.03 -25.13
CA SER A 379 11.71 13.76 -26.19
C SER A 379 12.55 14.91 -25.63
N PHE A 380 13.68 15.19 -26.28
CA PHE A 380 14.58 16.28 -25.91
C PHE A 380 15.16 16.95 -27.17
N ARG A 381 15.13 18.28 -27.22
CA ARG A 381 15.69 19.07 -28.33
C ARG A 381 16.98 19.75 -27.89
N SER A 382 17.91 19.95 -28.82
CA SER A 382 19.15 20.72 -28.55
C SER A 382 18.88 22.17 -28.10
N THR A 383 17.73 22.73 -28.50
CA THR A 383 17.26 24.09 -28.17
C THR A 383 16.60 24.21 -26.80
N ASP A 384 16.31 23.10 -26.10
CA ASP A 384 15.70 23.16 -24.77
C ASP A 384 16.68 23.73 -23.73
N LEU A 385 16.20 24.62 -22.86
CA LEU A 385 17.02 25.40 -21.91
C LEU A 385 16.99 24.79 -20.49
N PHE A 386 17.38 23.53 -20.37
CA PHE A 386 17.62 22.91 -19.06
C PHE A 386 19.00 23.26 -18.53
N ASP A 387 19.12 23.52 -17.22
CA ASP A 387 20.42 23.55 -16.55
C ASP A 387 20.89 22.12 -16.26
N LEU A 388 21.75 21.58 -17.14
CA LEU A 388 22.21 20.20 -17.08
C LEU A 388 23.58 20.05 -16.37
N ARG A 389 24.11 21.13 -15.79
CA ARG A 389 25.49 21.14 -15.21
C ARG A 389 25.69 20.16 -14.06
N HIS A 390 24.62 19.85 -13.33
CA HIS A 390 24.63 18.95 -12.18
C HIS A 390 24.14 17.54 -12.51
N LEU A 391 23.78 17.29 -13.78
CA LEU A 391 23.18 16.04 -14.18
C LEU A 391 24.19 14.89 -14.18
N THR A 392 23.83 13.79 -13.54
CA THR A 392 24.60 12.55 -13.47
C THR A 392 23.99 11.44 -14.31
N THR A 393 22.66 11.43 -14.44
CA THR A 393 21.90 10.44 -15.20
C THR A 393 20.98 11.13 -16.19
N LEU A 394 21.15 10.82 -17.48
CA LEU A 394 20.32 11.33 -18.57
C LEU A 394 19.77 10.17 -19.40
N THR A 395 18.45 10.06 -19.46
CA THR A 395 17.75 9.12 -20.34
C THR A 395 16.87 9.89 -21.30
N ILE A 396 17.09 9.73 -22.61
CA ILE A 396 16.29 10.36 -23.66
C ILE A 396 15.75 9.27 -24.57
N TYR A 397 14.44 9.23 -24.75
CA TYR A 397 13.85 8.26 -25.69
C TYR A 397 13.99 8.74 -27.14
N THR A 398 13.68 10.01 -27.42
CA THR A 398 13.82 10.60 -28.76
C THR A 398 14.59 11.91 -28.70
N TYR A 399 15.80 11.93 -29.25
CA TYR A 399 16.61 13.15 -29.35
C TYR A 399 16.44 13.84 -30.70
N PHE A 400 16.17 15.15 -30.67
CA PHE A 400 16.07 16.02 -31.83
C PHE A 400 17.21 17.03 -31.83
N GLY A 401 18.25 16.77 -32.62
CA GLY A 401 19.41 17.66 -32.71
C GLY A 401 20.41 17.20 -33.75
N SER A 402 21.27 18.12 -34.15
CA SER A 402 22.31 17.86 -35.15
C SER A 402 23.54 17.17 -34.57
N SER A 403 23.79 17.27 -33.25
CA SER A 403 24.98 16.68 -32.62
C SER A 403 24.78 16.36 -31.13
N PHE A 404 25.14 15.14 -30.74
CA PHE A 404 25.20 14.75 -29.33
C PHE A 404 26.33 15.42 -28.57
N ALA A 405 27.42 15.84 -29.25
CA ALA A 405 28.52 16.51 -28.59
C ALA A 405 28.05 17.79 -27.89
N ALA A 406 27.18 18.56 -28.56
CA ALA A 406 26.59 19.77 -27.98
C ALA A 406 25.68 19.49 -26.77
N LEU A 407 25.02 18.34 -26.73
CA LEU A 407 24.26 17.90 -25.56
C LEU A 407 25.21 17.52 -24.41
N LEU A 408 26.22 16.69 -24.68
CA LEU A 408 27.15 16.21 -23.67
C LEU A 408 28.01 17.34 -23.08
N GLU A 409 28.35 18.37 -23.87
CA GLU A 409 29.02 19.58 -23.39
C GLU A 409 28.22 20.31 -22.31
N LYS A 410 26.88 20.22 -22.33
CA LYS A 410 26.02 20.79 -21.27
C LYS A 410 26.01 19.95 -19.99
N CYS A 411 26.51 18.71 -20.02
CA CYS A 411 26.43 17.73 -18.94
C CYS A 411 27.84 17.29 -18.47
N PRO A 412 28.67 18.18 -17.89
CA PRO A 412 30.06 17.86 -17.53
C PRO A 412 30.22 16.81 -16.42
N ARG A 413 29.14 16.49 -15.70
CA ARG A 413 29.11 15.51 -14.60
C ARG A 413 28.36 14.23 -14.96
N LEU A 414 28.05 14.02 -16.24
CA LEU A 414 27.24 12.89 -16.67
C LEU A 414 28.01 11.57 -16.47
N GLU A 415 27.40 10.67 -15.71
CA GLU A 415 27.93 9.33 -15.42
C GLU A 415 27.20 8.27 -16.23
N PHE A 416 25.88 8.42 -16.38
CA PHE A 416 25.02 7.52 -17.14
C PHE A 416 24.27 8.27 -18.23
N PHE A 417 24.40 7.79 -19.47
CA PHE A 417 23.66 8.29 -20.62
C PHE A 417 22.97 7.15 -21.35
N LYS A 418 21.67 7.26 -21.55
CA LYS A 418 20.87 6.34 -22.36
C LYS A 418 20.10 7.11 -23.42
N LEU A 419 20.17 6.61 -24.64
CA LEU A 419 19.46 7.13 -25.79
C LEU A 419 18.83 5.99 -26.58
N ASP A 420 17.53 6.06 -26.83
CA ASP A 420 16.83 5.02 -27.60
C ASP A 420 16.77 5.36 -29.09
N HIS A 421 16.36 6.58 -29.43
CA HIS A 421 16.19 7.04 -30.81
C HIS A 421 16.77 8.44 -31.02
N SER A 422 17.34 8.65 -32.21
CA SER A 422 17.83 9.96 -32.64
C SER A 422 17.25 10.36 -33.97
N VAL A 423 16.71 11.56 -34.04
CA VAL A 423 16.20 12.15 -35.26
C VAL A 423 17.12 13.32 -35.62
N THR A 424 17.95 13.11 -36.64
CA THR A 424 18.72 14.19 -37.25
C THR A 424 17.73 15.09 -37.97
N GLY A 425 17.45 16.27 -37.42
CA GLY A 425 16.67 17.26 -38.13
C GLY A 425 17.37 17.59 -39.44
N SER A 426 16.75 17.30 -40.58
CA SER A 426 17.07 18.00 -41.81
C SER A 426 16.63 19.44 -41.58
N GLU A 427 17.52 20.29 -41.05
CA GLU A 427 17.33 21.75 -40.90
C GLU A 427 17.21 22.47 -42.27
N SER A 428 16.64 21.81 -43.27
CA SER A 428 16.52 22.29 -44.64
C SER A 428 15.09 22.07 -45.10
N GLU A 429 14.18 22.97 -44.69
CA GLU A 429 13.05 23.50 -45.49
C GLU A 429 12.17 24.43 -44.63
N SER A 430 12.68 25.63 -44.33
CA SER A 430 11.85 26.81 -44.04
C SER A 430 12.62 28.08 -44.31
#